data_AF-A0A383E2S0-F1
#
_entry.id   AF-A0A383E2S0-F1
#
_cell.length_a   1.000
_cell.length_b   1.000
_cell.length_c   1.000
_cell.angle_alpha   90.00
_cell.angle_beta   90.00
_cell.angle_gamma   90.00
#
_symmetry.space_group_name_H-M   'P 1'
#
loop_
_entity.id
_entity.type
_entity.pdbx_description
1 polymer ?
#
loop_
_entity_poly.entity_id
_entity_poly.type
_entity_poly.pdbx_seq_one_letter_code
_entity_poly.pdbx_strand_id
1 'polypeptide(L)'
;DKTKIAFNSEWMSKMSSADMISLASKQTVARMLERDDFSKRYKSEQAISIHEFLYPLVQGFDSVALQADMELGGTDQKFNLLVGRDLQKQAGKEPQVILTMPLLEGLDGVQKMSKSLDNYIGIDESPDSMFGKIMSISDELMWRYLELLSFESLETIESWKQDVKNGENPRNIKFRLAEEIITRFHNNELAKQAQQNFIDRFAKNQTPDEMDEFTFPNGTKIANLLKDSNLV
;
A
#
# COMPACT_ATOMS: atom_id res chain seq x y z
N ASP A 1 -25.98 -8.16 -4.06
CA ASP A 1 -26.76 -7.09 -4.71
C ASP A 1 -26.65 -5.70 -4.08
N LYS A 2 -25.56 -5.34 -3.37
CA LYS A 2 -25.34 -3.97 -2.85
C LYS A 2 -24.21 -3.18 -3.55
N THR A 3 -23.34 -3.87 -4.28
CA THR A 3 -22.19 -3.27 -4.96
C THR A 3 -22.50 -3.13 -6.45
N LYS A 4 -22.38 -1.92 -6.99
CA LYS A 4 -22.46 -1.66 -8.43
C LYS A 4 -21.06 -1.33 -8.94
N ILE A 5 -20.61 -2.04 -9.97
CA ILE A 5 -19.41 -1.69 -10.72
C ILE A 5 -19.87 -0.80 -11.88
N ALA A 6 -19.22 0.35 -12.05
CA ALA A 6 -19.51 1.30 -13.11
C ALA A 6 -18.21 1.66 -13.84
N PHE A 7 -18.31 1.92 -15.14
CA PHE A 7 -17.17 2.37 -15.93
C PHE A 7 -17.42 3.81 -16.38
N ASN A 8 -16.45 4.70 -16.20
CA ASN A 8 -16.63 6.10 -16.57
C ASN A 8 -16.85 6.31 -18.08
N SER A 9 -16.47 5.33 -18.90
CA SER A 9 -16.82 5.28 -20.32
C SER A 9 -18.33 5.35 -20.56
N GLU A 10 -19.18 4.94 -19.62
CA GLU A 10 -20.65 5.01 -19.75
C GLU A 10 -21.19 6.43 -19.94
N TRP A 11 -20.51 7.44 -19.41
CA TRP A 11 -20.84 8.86 -19.59
C TRP A 11 -19.79 9.61 -20.39
N MET A 12 -18.50 9.33 -20.21
CA MET A 12 -17.42 10.03 -20.91
C MET A 12 -17.42 9.76 -22.42
N SER A 13 -17.80 8.55 -22.87
CA SER A 13 -17.88 8.25 -24.32
C SER A 13 -19.01 9.00 -25.05
N LYS A 14 -19.99 9.52 -24.30
CA LYS A 14 -21.14 10.28 -24.82
C LYS A 14 -20.91 11.78 -24.74
N MET A 15 -19.84 12.22 -24.07
CA MET A 15 -19.50 13.62 -23.90
C MET A 15 -18.99 14.19 -25.22
N SER A 16 -19.68 15.19 -25.76
CA SER A 16 -19.22 15.89 -26.96
C SER A 16 -18.03 16.81 -26.64
N SER A 17 -17.32 17.29 -27.67
CA SER A 17 -16.29 18.31 -27.48
C SER A 17 -16.84 19.60 -26.88
N ALA A 18 -18.09 19.96 -27.18
CA ALA A 18 -18.75 21.12 -26.59
C ALA A 18 -18.99 20.92 -25.09
N ASP A 19 -19.41 19.72 -24.68
CA ASP A 19 -19.59 19.37 -23.27
C ASP A 19 -18.24 19.40 -22.52
N MET A 20 -17.17 18.89 -23.15
CA MET A 20 -15.83 18.93 -22.57
C MET A 20 -15.35 20.38 -22.38
N ILE A 21 -15.59 21.27 -23.34
CA ILE A 21 -15.28 22.71 -23.20
C ILE A 21 -16.11 23.33 -22.05
N SER A 22 -17.39 22.98 -21.95
CA SER A 22 -18.26 23.43 -20.86
C SER A 22 -17.77 22.93 -19.50
N LEU A 23 -17.27 21.70 -19.41
CA LEU A 23 -16.67 21.13 -18.21
C LEU A 23 -15.35 21.84 -17.87
N ALA A 24 -14.50 22.08 -18.86
CA ALA A 24 -13.24 22.82 -18.69
C ALA A 24 -13.47 24.25 -18.21
N SER A 25 -14.58 24.88 -18.57
CA SER A 25 -14.92 26.23 -18.09
C SER A 25 -15.36 26.28 -16.62
N LYS A 26 -15.53 25.14 -15.94
CA LYS A 26 -15.95 25.06 -14.52
C LYS A 26 -14.83 25.28 -13.52
N GLN A 27 -13.58 25.31 -13.98
CA GLN A 27 -12.40 25.53 -13.16
C GLN A 27 -11.46 26.53 -13.82
N THR A 28 -10.70 27.25 -13.01
CA THR A 28 -9.69 28.19 -13.51
C THR A 28 -8.31 27.52 -13.55
N VAL A 29 -7.46 27.99 -14.45
CA VAL A 29 -6.05 27.55 -14.50
C VAL A 29 -5.36 27.84 -13.17
N ALA A 30 -5.63 28.99 -12.55
CA ALA A 30 -5.09 29.34 -11.24
C ALA A 30 -5.43 28.29 -10.17
N ARG A 31 -6.68 27.83 -10.12
CA ARG A 31 -7.12 26.78 -9.18
C ARG A 31 -6.42 25.45 -9.44
N MET A 32 -6.19 25.10 -10.69
CA MET A 32 -5.45 23.88 -11.03
C MET A 32 -3.98 23.97 -10.61
N LEU A 33 -3.36 25.14 -10.72
CA LEU A 33 -1.97 25.37 -10.30
C LEU A 33 -1.77 25.36 -8.77
N GLU A 34 -2.84 25.39 -7.96
CA GLU A 34 -2.76 25.19 -6.51
C GLU A 34 -2.42 23.74 -6.13
N ARG A 35 -2.61 22.79 -7.04
CA ARG A 35 -2.18 21.40 -6.83
C ARG A 35 -0.67 21.34 -6.68
N ASP A 36 -0.18 20.77 -5.58
CA ASP A 36 1.25 20.74 -5.25
C ASP A 36 2.16 20.25 -6.38
N ASP A 37 1.76 19.21 -7.11
CA ASP A 37 2.54 18.67 -8.24
C ASP A 37 2.68 19.70 -9.38
N PHE A 38 1.57 20.31 -9.80
CA PHE A 38 1.59 21.35 -10.84
C PHE A 38 2.30 22.61 -10.37
N SER A 39 2.11 23.01 -9.11
CA SER A 39 2.81 24.15 -8.51
C SER A 39 4.33 23.96 -8.56
N LYS A 40 4.82 22.76 -8.19
CA LYS A 40 6.25 22.42 -8.23
C LYS A 40 6.79 22.40 -9.65
N ARG A 41 6.12 21.67 -10.55
CA ARG A 41 6.53 21.54 -11.96
C ARG A 41 6.53 22.87 -12.69
N TYR A 42 5.53 23.71 -12.45
CA TYR A 42 5.46 25.05 -13.03
C TYR A 42 6.61 25.94 -12.55
N LYS A 43 6.93 25.92 -11.25
CA LYS A 43 8.07 26.66 -10.68
C LYS A 43 9.43 26.15 -11.15
N SER A 44 9.55 24.86 -11.43
CA SER A 44 10.77 24.24 -11.95
C SER A 44 10.85 24.22 -13.47
N GLU A 45 9.96 24.95 -14.16
CA GLU A 45 9.87 25.00 -15.63
C GLU A 45 9.77 23.62 -16.30
N GLN A 46 9.26 22.63 -15.56
CA GLN A 46 9.00 21.31 -16.10
C GLN A 46 7.67 21.36 -16.88
N ALA A 47 7.70 20.91 -18.13
CA ALA A 47 6.53 20.93 -19.00
C ALA A 47 5.32 20.24 -18.35
N ILE A 48 4.15 20.87 -18.44
CA ILE A 48 2.85 20.31 -18.02
C ILE A 48 1.95 20.29 -19.25
N SER A 49 1.44 19.10 -19.59
CA SER A 49 0.59 18.92 -20.76
C SER A 49 -0.85 19.33 -20.46
N ILE A 50 -1.56 19.86 -21.47
CA ILE A 50 -2.96 20.33 -21.32
C ILE A 50 -3.88 19.21 -20.81
N HIS A 51 -3.70 17.97 -21.27
CA HIS A 51 -4.52 16.84 -20.84
C HIS A 51 -4.37 16.52 -19.35
N GLU A 52 -3.24 16.88 -18.72
CA GLU A 52 -3.05 16.71 -17.27
C GLU A 52 -3.98 17.65 -16.48
N PHE A 53 -4.30 18.82 -17.03
CA PHE A 53 -5.29 19.74 -16.45
C PHE A 53 -6.74 19.26 -16.64
N LEU A 54 -7.00 18.42 -17.65
CA LEU A 54 -8.32 17.86 -17.92
C LEU A 54 -8.64 16.70 -16.98
N TYR A 55 -7.64 15.94 -16.53
CA TYR A 55 -7.85 14.75 -15.72
C TYR A 55 -8.68 15.00 -14.43
N PRO A 56 -8.37 16.03 -13.60
CA PRO A 56 -9.18 16.30 -12.40
C PRO A 56 -10.64 16.62 -12.70
N LEU A 57 -10.92 17.23 -13.85
CA LEU A 57 -12.29 17.55 -14.28
C LEU A 57 -13.05 16.30 -14.68
N VAL A 58 -12.41 15.41 -15.44
CA VAL A 58 -13.00 14.13 -15.84
C VAL A 58 -13.30 13.29 -14.61
N GLN A 59 -12.33 13.13 -13.71
CA GLN A 59 -12.54 12.40 -12.46
C GLN A 59 -13.64 13.04 -11.61
N GLY A 60 -13.65 14.37 -11.46
CA GLY A 60 -14.70 15.04 -10.70
C GLY A 60 -16.08 14.93 -11.33
N PHE A 61 -16.17 14.81 -12.66
CA PHE A 61 -17.44 14.58 -13.35
C PHE A 61 -17.98 13.16 -13.07
N ASP A 62 -17.13 12.19 -12.77
CA ASP A 62 -17.55 10.85 -12.37
C ASP A 62 -18.45 10.93 -11.12
N SER A 63 -18.10 11.75 -10.13
CA SER A 63 -18.93 12.02 -8.94
C SER A 63 -20.27 12.65 -9.26
N VAL A 64 -20.32 13.52 -10.28
CA VAL A 64 -21.57 14.12 -10.78
C VAL A 64 -22.45 13.06 -11.44
N ALA A 65 -21.86 12.22 -12.31
CA ALA A 65 -22.58 11.17 -13.03
C ALA A 65 -23.14 10.11 -12.08
N LEU A 66 -22.36 9.70 -11.07
CA LEU A 66 -22.73 8.72 -10.06
C LEU A 66 -23.67 9.26 -8.99
N GLN A 67 -23.81 10.58 -8.86
CA GLN A 67 -24.56 11.22 -7.77
C GLN A 67 -24.02 10.77 -6.40
N ALA A 68 -22.70 10.75 -6.26
CA ALA A 68 -22.06 10.28 -5.05
C ALA A 68 -22.37 11.18 -3.85
N ASP A 69 -22.89 10.60 -2.77
CA ASP A 69 -23.05 11.28 -1.47
C ASP A 69 -21.72 11.33 -0.71
N MET A 70 -20.87 10.32 -0.92
CA MET A 70 -19.54 10.19 -0.33
C MET A 70 -18.56 9.63 -1.35
N GLU A 71 -17.35 10.20 -1.40
CA GLU A 71 -16.23 9.66 -2.18
C GLU A 71 -15.03 9.41 -1.27
N LEU A 72 -14.44 8.23 -1.42
CA LEU A 72 -13.27 7.79 -0.68
C LEU A 72 -12.04 7.80 -1.60
N GLY A 73 -10.89 8.22 -1.08
CA GLY A 73 -9.64 8.17 -1.83
C GLY A 73 -8.40 8.29 -0.95
N GLY A 74 -7.22 8.16 -1.54
CA GLY A 74 -5.96 8.47 -0.85
C GLY A 74 -5.83 9.97 -0.56
N THR A 75 -4.97 10.34 0.40
CA THR A 75 -4.65 11.75 0.68
C THR A 75 -4.06 12.47 -0.54
N ASP A 76 -3.40 11.76 -1.44
CA ASP A 76 -2.87 12.25 -2.72
C ASP A 76 -3.99 12.60 -3.74
N GLN A 77 -5.20 12.08 -3.56
CA GLN A 77 -6.37 12.37 -4.40
C GLN A 77 -7.19 13.56 -3.91
N LYS A 78 -6.84 14.17 -2.76
CA LYS A 78 -7.64 15.24 -2.13
C LYS A 78 -8.04 16.36 -3.10
N PHE A 79 -7.14 16.79 -3.97
CA PHE A 79 -7.44 17.82 -4.97
C PHE A 79 -8.55 17.37 -5.93
N ASN A 80 -8.44 16.17 -6.50
CA ASN A 80 -9.43 15.66 -7.45
C ASN A 80 -10.80 15.43 -6.78
N LEU A 81 -10.80 14.93 -5.55
CA LEU A 81 -12.03 14.74 -4.75
C LEU A 81 -12.75 16.08 -4.50
N LEU A 82 -12.01 17.15 -4.24
CA LEU A 82 -12.55 18.50 -4.08
C LEU A 82 -13.10 19.05 -5.40
N VAL A 83 -12.45 18.77 -6.53
CA VAL A 83 -12.98 19.14 -7.85
C VAL A 83 -14.34 18.47 -8.09
N GLY A 84 -14.49 17.17 -7.77
CA GLY A 84 -15.78 16.48 -7.87
C GLY A 84 -16.87 17.10 -7.01
N ARG A 85 -16.54 17.41 -5.75
CA ARG A 85 -17.44 18.12 -4.82
C ARG A 85 -17.87 19.49 -5.38
N ASP A 86 -16.94 20.27 -5.92
CA ASP A 86 -17.23 21.58 -6.50
C ASP A 86 -18.08 21.46 -7.78
N LEU A 87 -17.83 20.45 -8.62
CA LEU A 87 -18.62 20.19 -9.83
C LEU A 87 -20.06 19.78 -9.51
N GLN A 88 -20.28 18.96 -8.49
CA GLN A 88 -21.63 18.64 -8.01
C GLN A 88 -22.38 19.89 -7.57
N LYS A 89 -21.73 20.77 -6.81
CA LYS A 89 -22.31 22.07 -6.43
C LYS A 89 -22.71 22.91 -7.64
N GLN A 90 -21.83 23.00 -8.64
CA GLN A 90 -22.10 23.74 -9.88
C GLN A 90 -23.20 23.11 -10.74
N ALA A 91 -23.40 21.80 -10.62
CA ALA A 91 -24.49 21.06 -11.25
C ALA A 91 -25.81 21.12 -10.45
N GLY A 92 -25.87 21.89 -9.35
CA GLY A 92 -27.06 22.01 -8.50
C GLY A 92 -27.34 20.76 -7.64
N LYS A 93 -26.35 19.89 -7.46
CA LYS A 93 -26.42 18.69 -6.60
C LYS A 93 -25.87 18.98 -5.21
N GLU A 94 -26.26 18.16 -4.25
CA GLU A 94 -25.64 18.16 -2.93
C GLU A 94 -24.16 17.76 -3.07
N PRO A 95 -23.21 18.53 -2.51
CA PRO A 95 -21.79 18.22 -2.65
C PRO A 95 -21.37 17.05 -1.75
N GLN A 96 -20.69 16.06 -2.32
CA GLN A 96 -20.25 14.84 -1.64
C GLN A 96 -19.36 15.09 -0.43
N VAL A 97 -19.51 14.26 0.60
CA VAL A 97 -18.56 14.14 1.70
C VAL A 97 -17.29 13.45 1.19
N ILE A 98 -16.13 14.00 1.53
CA ILE A 98 -14.84 13.43 1.14
C ILE A 98 -14.21 12.75 2.35
N LEU A 99 -13.83 11.49 2.21
CA LEU A 99 -13.06 10.75 3.21
C LEU A 99 -11.73 10.30 2.61
N THR A 100 -10.63 10.81 3.15
CA THR A 100 -9.29 10.44 2.70
C THR A 100 -8.65 9.42 3.63
N MET A 101 -8.06 8.38 3.06
CA MET A 101 -7.20 7.42 3.76
C MET A 101 -5.73 7.81 3.59
N PRO A 102 -4.86 7.57 4.58
CA PRO A 102 -3.45 7.83 4.43
C PRO A 102 -2.83 6.93 3.34
N LEU A 103 -1.69 7.37 2.81
CA LEU A 103 -0.90 6.53 1.92
C LEU A 103 -0.25 5.41 2.72
N LEU A 104 -0.21 4.23 2.10
CA LEU A 104 0.57 3.10 2.60
C LEU A 104 2.01 3.23 2.11
N GLU A 105 2.94 3.17 3.05
CA GLU A 105 4.38 3.13 2.79
C GLU A 105 4.75 1.80 2.13
N GLY A 106 5.70 1.83 1.20
CA GLY A 106 6.21 0.63 0.54
C GLY A 106 7.10 -0.20 1.47
N LEU A 107 7.71 -1.25 0.92
CA LEU A 107 8.59 -2.16 1.67
C LEU A 107 9.76 -1.45 2.36
N ASP A 108 10.18 -0.29 1.84
CA ASP A 108 11.24 0.55 2.42
C ASP A 108 10.80 1.38 3.64
N GLY A 109 9.49 1.51 3.89
CA GLY A 109 8.92 2.27 5.02
C GLY A 109 9.02 3.79 4.94
N VAL A 110 9.49 4.34 3.83
CA VAL A 110 9.71 5.79 3.65
C VAL A 110 8.90 6.32 2.48
N GLN A 111 9.03 5.69 1.32
CA GLN A 111 8.30 6.08 0.13
C GLN A 111 6.92 5.46 0.12
N LYS A 112 5.97 6.12 -0.54
CA LYS A 112 4.68 5.48 -0.83
C LYS A 112 4.90 4.20 -1.62
N MET A 113 4.05 3.20 -1.38
CA MET A 113 4.06 1.96 -2.14
C MET A 113 3.85 2.25 -3.63
N SER A 114 4.74 1.75 -4.49
CA SER A 114 4.71 1.95 -5.93
C SER A 114 5.38 0.81 -6.70
N LYS A 115 4.74 0.39 -7.80
CA LYS A 115 5.35 -0.55 -8.76
C LYS A 115 6.63 -0.01 -9.37
N SER A 116 6.74 1.31 -9.58
CA SER A 116 7.92 1.93 -10.19
C SER A 116 9.15 1.94 -9.28
N LEU A 117 8.94 1.85 -7.97
CA LEU A 117 10.00 1.81 -6.96
C LEU A 117 10.33 0.37 -6.54
N ASP A 118 9.63 -0.61 -7.10
CA ASP A 118 9.71 -2.02 -6.74
C ASP A 118 9.55 -2.29 -5.22
N ASN A 119 8.81 -1.42 -4.53
CA ASN A 119 8.61 -1.46 -3.08
C ASN A 119 7.17 -1.86 -2.71
N TYR A 120 6.54 -2.72 -3.51
CA TYR A 120 5.10 -3.03 -3.42
C TYR A 120 4.81 -4.51 -3.23
N ILE A 121 3.59 -4.78 -2.77
CA ILE A 121 3.01 -6.13 -2.69
C ILE A 121 1.81 -6.16 -3.62
N GLY A 122 1.92 -6.89 -4.73
CA GLY A 122 0.81 -7.09 -5.67
C GLY A 122 -0.25 -8.04 -5.12
N ILE A 123 -1.52 -7.76 -5.42
CA ILE A 123 -2.65 -8.62 -5.03
C ILE A 123 -2.74 -9.91 -5.87
N ASP A 124 -2.06 -9.93 -7.01
CA ASP A 124 -2.01 -11.02 -7.98
C ASP A 124 -0.68 -11.81 -7.93
N GLU A 125 0.16 -11.50 -6.93
CA GLU A 125 1.42 -12.22 -6.72
C GLU A 125 1.20 -13.62 -6.13
N SER A 126 2.24 -14.47 -6.19
CA SER A 126 2.17 -15.77 -5.54
C SER A 126 2.14 -15.63 -4.00
N PRO A 127 1.50 -16.56 -3.27
CA PRO A 127 1.50 -16.59 -1.81
C PRO A 127 2.91 -16.49 -1.20
N ASP A 128 3.89 -17.22 -1.74
CA ASP A 128 5.28 -17.17 -1.29
C ASP A 128 5.92 -15.78 -1.46
N SER A 129 5.62 -15.08 -2.56
CA SER A 129 6.11 -13.72 -2.82
C SER A 129 5.50 -12.72 -1.85
N MET A 130 4.17 -12.76 -1.68
CA MET A 130 3.47 -11.92 -0.72
C MET A 130 4.01 -12.15 0.70
N PHE A 131 4.18 -13.41 1.09
CA PHE A 131 4.70 -13.77 2.41
C PHE A 131 6.11 -13.21 2.61
N GLY A 132 7.03 -13.46 1.67
CA GLY A 132 8.39 -12.95 1.73
C GLY A 132 8.46 -11.43 1.83
N LYS A 133 7.63 -10.71 1.05
CA LYS A 133 7.55 -9.24 1.09
C LYS A 133 7.00 -8.71 2.40
N ILE A 134 5.93 -9.30 2.94
CA ILE A 134 5.40 -8.94 4.27
C ILE A 134 6.44 -9.21 5.35
N MET A 135 7.21 -10.30 5.25
CA MET A 135 8.29 -10.58 6.19
C MET A 135 9.47 -9.61 6.09
N SER A 136 9.66 -8.97 4.93
CA SER A 136 10.76 -8.03 4.69
C SER A 136 10.56 -6.63 5.27
N ILE A 137 9.31 -6.23 5.58
CA ILE A 137 9.03 -4.92 6.19
C ILE A 137 9.64 -4.85 7.60
N SER A 138 9.97 -3.65 8.09
CA SER A 138 10.51 -3.49 9.44
C SER A 138 9.47 -3.80 10.53
N ASP A 139 9.94 -4.12 11.75
CA ASP A 139 9.07 -4.35 12.91
C ASP A 139 8.30 -3.08 13.33
N GLU A 140 8.82 -1.90 12.99
CA GLU A 140 8.13 -0.63 13.18
C GLU A 140 7.02 -0.45 12.13
N LEU A 141 7.34 -0.73 10.86
CA LEU A 141 6.41 -0.54 9.74
C LEU A 141 5.23 -1.53 9.78
N MET A 142 5.42 -2.74 10.33
CA MET A 142 4.37 -3.75 10.34
C MET A 142 3.09 -3.29 11.05
N TRP A 143 3.21 -2.41 12.06
CA TRP A 143 2.05 -1.86 12.76
C TRP A 143 1.20 -0.97 11.86
N ARG A 144 1.85 -0.21 10.99
CA ARG A 144 1.17 0.63 10.00
C ARG A 144 0.39 -0.21 9.00
N TYR A 145 0.97 -1.33 8.57
CA TYR A 145 0.30 -2.29 7.69
C TYR A 145 -0.90 -2.94 8.38
N LEU A 146 -0.75 -3.35 9.65
CA LEU A 146 -1.85 -3.89 10.43
C LEU A 146 -3.01 -2.90 10.57
N GLU A 147 -2.73 -1.66 10.97
CA GLU A 147 -3.74 -0.62 11.17
C GLU A 147 -4.52 -0.27 9.89
N LEU A 148 -3.87 -0.35 8.73
CA LEU A 148 -4.48 0.04 7.45
C LEU A 148 -5.08 -1.13 6.67
N LEU A 149 -4.59 -2.35 6.86
CA LEU A 149 -4.95 -3.49 6.00
C LEU A 149 -5.66 -4.62 6.74
N SER A 150 -5.43 -4.79 8.04
CA SER A 150 -6.02 -5.88 8.82
C SER A 150 -7.50 -5.65 9.11
N PHE A 151 -8.27 -6.73 9.21
CA PHE A 151 -9.64 -6.71 9.73
C PHE A 151 -9.71 -6.82 11.26
N GLU A 152 -8.58 -7.01 11.93
CA GLU A 152 -8.53 -7.00 13.39
C GLU A 152 -8.87 -5.63 13.96
N SER A 153 -9.46 -5.62 15.16
CA SER A 153 -9.75 -4.36 15.83
C SER A 153 -8.47 -3.65 16.28
N LEU A 154 -8.52 -2.32 16.34
CA LEU A 154 -7.40 -1.53 16.88
C LEU A 154 -7.04 -1.94 18.33
N GLU A 155 -8.03 -2.43 19.09
CA GLU A 155 -7.84 -2.98 20.44
C GLU A 155 -7.00 -4.27 20.40
N THR A 156 -7.26 -5.15 19.43
CA THR A 156 -6.49 -6.39 19.23
C THR A 156 -5.07 -6.08 18.79
N ILE A 157 -4.91 -5.15 17.84
CA ILE A 157 -3.59 -4.69 17.38
C ILE A 157 -2.80 -4.07 18.54
N GLU A 158 -3.44 -3.28 19.41
CA GLU A 158 -2.79 -2.72 20.59
C GLU A 158 -2.38 -3.81 21.60
N SER A 159 -3.19 -4.87 21.78
CA SER A 159 -2.78 -6.03 22.58
C SER A 159 -1.49 -6.65 22.04
N TRP A 160 -1.39 -6.86 20.73
CA TRP A 160 -0.20 -7.42 20.11
C TRP A 160 1.03 -6.51 20.27
N LYS A 161 0.85 -5.19 20.23
CA LYS A 161 1.94 -4.24 20.55
C LYS A 161 2.46 -4.43 21.97
N GLN A 162 1.57 -4.68 22.93
CA GLN A 162 1.96 -4.94 24.32
C GLN A 162 2.64 -6.32 24.47
N ASP A 163 2.14 -7.35 23.79
CA ASP A 163 2.77 -8.67 23.78
C ASP A 163 4.22 -8.59 23.27
N VAL A 164 4.46 -7.85 22.17
CA VAL A 164 5.81 -7.63 21.63
C VAL A 164 6.69 -6.88 22.63
N LYS A 165 6.17 -5.87 23.32
CA LYS A 165 6.90 -5.18 24.41
C LYS A 165 7.25 -6.12 25.58
N ASN A 166 6.41 -7.12 25.82
CA ASN A 166 6.58 -8.12 26.87
C ASN A 166 7.43 -9.32 26.46
N GLY A 167 7.96 -9.34 25.22
CA GLY A 167 8.91 -10.36 24.74
C GLY A 167 8.36 -11.29 23.65
N GLU A 168 7.14 -11.09 23.15
CA GLU A 168 6.68 -11.78 21.93
C GLU A 168 7.54 -11.38 20.73
N ASN A 169 7.80 -12.34 19.84
CA ASN A 169 8.64 -12.08 18.68
C ASN A 169 7.82 -11.33 17.59
N PRO A 170 8.26 -10.15 17.12
CA PRO A 170 7.61 -9.42 16.02
C PRO A 170 7.34 -10.26 14.78
N ARG A 171 8.19 -11.25 14.51
CA ARG A 171 8.02 -12.22 13.41
C ARG A 171 6.66 -12.91 13.46
N ASN A 172 6.20 -13.28 14.65
CA ASN A 172 4.92 -13.98 14.82
C ASN A 172 3.73 -13.06 14.49
N ILE A 173 3.87 -11.75 14.72
CA ILE A 173 2.87 -10.76 14.32
C ILE A 173 2.86 -10.58 12.80
N LYS A 174 4.03 -10.54 12.16
CA LYS A 174 4.13 -10.53 10.68
C LYS A 174 3.56 -11.79 10.05
N PHE A 175 3.74 -12.96 10.68
CA PHE A 175 3.10 -14.20 10.22
C PHE A 175 1.57 -14.08 10.21
N ARG A 176 0.97 -13.51 11.26
CA ARG A 176 -0.48 -13.26 11.31
C ARG A 176 -0.93 -12.34 10.17
N LEU A 177 -0.23 -11.22 9.97
CA LEU A 177 -0.53 -10.29 8.88
C LEU A 177 -0.40 -10.98 7.51
N ALA A 178 0.65 -11.76 7.29
CA ALA A 178 0.86 -12.48 6.04
C ALA A 178 -0.24 -13.53 5.80
N GLU A 179 -0.59 -14.31 6.82
CA GLU A 179 -1.66 -15.30 6.74
C GLU A 179 -3.00 -14.65 6.39
N GLU A 180 -3.33 -13.52 7.03
CA GLU A 180 -4.56 -12.78 6.78
C GLU A 180 -4.63 -12.25 5.33
N ILE A 181 -3.58 -11.56 4.88
CA ILE A 181 -3.54 -10.96 3.55
C ILE A 181 -3.58 -12.03 2.46
N ILE A 182 -2.81 -13.11 2.60
CA ILE A 182 -2.80 -14.19 1.61
C ILE A 182 -4.14 -14.93 1.61
N THR A 183 -4.75 -15.16 2.77
CA THR A 183 -6.08 -15.79 2.85
C THR A 183 -7.12 -14.98 2.09
N ARG A 184 -7.03 -13.64 2.15
CA ARG A 184 -7.98 -12.72 1.49
C ARG A 184 -7.92 -12.78 -0.04
N PHE A 185 -6.72 -12.86 -0.62
CA PHE A 185 -6.53 -12.81 -2.07
C PHE A 185 -6.30 -14.20 -2.71
N HIS A 186 -6.04 -15.22 -1.89
CA HIS A 186 -5.92 -16.62 -2.28
C HIS A 186 -6.85 -17.49 -1.44
N ASN A 187 -6.31 -18.25 -0.48
CA ASN A 187 -7.06 -19.04 0.48
C ASN A 187 -6.17 -19.39 1.70
N ASN A 188 -6.80 -19.93 2.74
CA ASN A 188 -6.14 -20.29 4.00
C ASN A 188 -5.08 -21.40 3.83
N GLU A 189 -5.33 -22.39 2.96
CA GLU A 189 -4.38 -23.50 2.75
C GLU A 189 -3.06 -22.99 2.16
N LEU A 190 -3.15 -22.12 1.14
CA LEU A 190 -1.99 -21.48 0.52
C LEU A 190 -1.26 -20.53 1.46
N ALA A 191 -1.99 -19.84 2.35
CA ALA A 191 -1.40 -18.99 3.38
C ALA A 191 -0.52 -19.80 4.34
N LYS A 192 -1.04 -20.92 4.86
CA LYS A 192 -0.29 -21.84 5.73
C LYS A 192 0.88 -22.50 5.01
N GLN A 193 0.68 -22.88 3.76
CA GLN A 193 1.75 -23.44 2.94
C GLN A 193 2.88 -22.42 2.73
N ALA A 194 2.56 -21.16 2.43
CA ALA A 194 3.56 -20.10 2.26
C ALA A 194 4.34 -19.85 3.57
N GLN A 195 3.67 -19.88 4.71
CA GLN A 195 4.32 -19.80 6.02
C GLN A 195 5.29 -20.97 6.24
N GLN A 196 4.87 -22.20 5.97
CA GLN A 196 5.73 -23.38 6.13
C GLN A 196 6.92 -23.31 5.18
N ASN A 197 6.70 -22.96 3.91
CA ASN A 197 7.76 -22.78 2.91
C ASN A 197 8.78 -21.73 3.38
N PHE A 198 8.32 -20.63 3.96
CA PHE A 198 9.19 -19.59 4.50
C PHE A 198 10.03 -20.12 5.66
N ILE A 199 9.41 -20.83 6.62
CA ILE A 199 10.10 -21.45 7.76
C ILE A 199 11.15 -22.45 7.27
N ASP A 200 10.79 -23.32 6.33
CA ASP A 200 11.68 -24.33 5.76
C ASP A 200 12.87 -23.70 5.02
N ARG A 201 12.64 -22.64 4.24
CA ARG A 201 13.71 -21.89 3.57
C ARG A 201 14.64 -21.21 4.58
N PHE A 202 14.10 -20.64 5.66
CA PHE A 202 14.91 -20.02 6.71
C PHE A 202 15.74 -21.06 7.49
N ALA A 203 15.14 -22.21 7.81
CA ALA A 203 15.82 -23.31 8.49
C ALA A 203 16.92 -23.94 7.61
N LYS A 204 16.64 -24.11 6.31
CA LYS A 204 17.64 -24.58 5.33
C LYS A 204 18.76 -23.56 5.11
N ASN A 205 18.47 -22.27 5.03
CA ASN A 205 19.51 -21.23 4.95
C ASN A 205 20.38 -21.11 6.23
N GLN A 206 19.94 -21.66 7.36
CA GLN A 206 20.76 -21.76 8.58
C GLN A 206 21.61 -23.03 8.63
N THR A 207 21.36 -24.01 7.76
CA THR A 207 22.08 -25.28 7.73
C THR A 207 22.82 -25.37 6.40
N PRO A 208 24.09 -24.92 6.32
CA PRO A 208 24.92 -25.17 5.14
C PRO A 208 24.89 -26.68 4.82
N ASP A 209 24.65 -27.05 3.56
CA ASP A 209 24.69 -28.46 3.12
C ASP A 209 26.08 -29.09 3.38
N GLU A 210 27.12 -28.25 3.46
CA GLU A 210 28.47 -28.59 3.93
C GLU A 210 28.86 -27.66 5.08
N MET A 211 28.94 -28.20 6.30
CA MET A 211 29.54 -27.54 7.46
C MET A 211 30.86 -28.22 7.81
N ASP A 212 31.88 -27.42 8.11
CA ASP A 212 33.12 -27.96 8.66
C ASP A 212 32.86 -28.53 10.06
N GLU A 213 33.07 -29.84 10.21
CA GLU A 213 33.00 -30.52 11.50
C GLU A 213 34.36 -30.48 12.20
N PHE A 214 34.37 -30.01 13.45
CA PHE A 214 35.58 -29.95 14.26
C PHE A 214 35.43 -30.81 15.51
N THR A 215 36.45 -31.63 15.80
CA THR A 215 36.48 -32.47 17.01
C THR A 215 37.49 -31.90 18.00
N PHE A 216 37.06 -31.66 19.24
CA PHE A 216 37.90 -31.13 20.31
C PHE A 216 37.88 -32.02 21.57
N PRO A 217 38.98 -32.08 22.34
CA PRO A 217 39.00 -32.75 23.64
C PRO A 217 38.03 -32.12 24.64
N ASN A 218 37.48 -32.94 25.53
CA ASN A 218 36.62 -32.47 26.61
C ASN A 218 37.41 -31.55 27.57
N GLY A 219 36.84 -30.38 27.89
CA GLY A 219 37.49 -29.34 28.71
C GLY A 219 38.13 -28.19 27.92
N THR A 220 38.02 -28.18 26.59
CA THR A 220 38.47 -27.06 25.74
C THR A 220 37.71 -25.78 26.09
N LYS A 221 38.43 -24.67 26.31
CA LYS A 221 37.83 -23.35 26.58
C LYS A 221 37.15 -22.81 25.32
N ILE A 222 35.99 -22.18 25.48
CA ILE A 222 35.19 -21.67 24.35
C ILE A 222 35.95 -20.69 23.44
N ALA A 223 36.82 -19.84 24.01
CA ALA A 223 37.64 -18.91 23.23
C ALA A 223 38.64 -19.62 22.31
N ASN A 224 39.20 -20.76 22.74
CA ASN A 224 40.09 -21.56 21.90
C ASN A 224 39.29 -22.30 20.83
N LEU A 225 38.11 -22.82 21.20
CA LEU A 225 37.22 -23.50 20.27
C LEU A 225 36.87 -22.59 19.10
N LEU A 226 36.45 -21.34 19.38
CA LEU A 226 36.08 -20.37 18.35
C LEU A 226 37.26 -19.93 17.47
N LYS A 227 38.45 -19.76 18.06
CA LYS A 227 39.67 -19.42 17.30
C LYS A 227 40.12 -20.59 16.41
N ASP A 228 40.16 -21.79 16.96
CA ASP A 228 40.68 -22.98 16.28
C ASP A 228 39.69 -23.51 15.21
N SER A 229 38.40 -23.20 15.33
CA SER A 229 37.39 -23.37 14.29
C SER A 229 37.26 -22.17 13.35
N ASN A 230 38.14 -21.18 13.46
CA ASN A 230 38.21 -19.99 12.60
C ASN A 230 36.90 -19.16 12.57
N LEU A 231 36.15 -19.16 13.67
CA LEU A 231 34.91 -18.40 13.84
C LEU A 231 35.13 -17.01 14.45
N VAL A 232 36.35 -16.72 14.94
CA VAL A 232 36.85 -15.39 15.38
C VAL A 232 38.37 -15.31 15.27
#